data_AF-A0AAV0J2I3-F1
#
_entry.id   AF-A0AAV0J2I3-F1
#
_cell.length_a   1.000
_cell.length_b   1.000
_cell.length_c   1.000
_cell.angle_alpha   90.00
_cell.angle_beta   90.00
_cell.angle_gamma   90.00
#
_symmetry.space_group_name_H-M   'P 1'
#
loop_
_entity.id
_entity.type
_entity.pdbx_description
1 polymer ?
#
loop_
_entity_poly.entity_id
_entity_poly.type
_entity_poly.pdbx_seq_one_letter_code
_entity_poly.pdbx_strand_id
1 'polypeptide(L)'
;MDSTTAINILTSSEHMEQRYFILVQQFQELLNKSWEVKISHIYREGNKVTDFLANKVHSSSIGYHDFEVSDSGLSFWILYDILGISQTRLI
;
A
#
# COMPACT_ATOMS: atom_id res chain seq x y z
N MET A 1 0.46 2.85 -5.65
CA MET A 1 -0.76 2.51 -4.89
C MET A 1 -1.88 2.15 -5.86
N ASP A 2 -2.73 1.20 -5.52
CA ASP A 2 -3.83 0.70 -6.38
C ASP A 2 -5.19 1.37 -6.10
N SER A 3 -5.29 2.17 -5.04
CA SER A 3 -6.46 3.01 -4.76
C SER A 3 -6.30 4.39 -5.37
N THR A 4 -7.02 4.67 -6.46
CA THR A 4 -7.11 6.02 -7.05
C THR A 4 -7.72 7.03 -6.09
N THR A 5 -8.73 6.62 -5.30
CA THR A 5 -9.34 7.47 -4.28
C THR A 5 -8.32 7.96 -3.25
N ALA A 6 -7.47 7.06 -2.75
CA ALA A 6 -6.45 7.44 -1.78
C ALA A 6 -5.37 8.34 -2.41
N ILE A 7 -5.05 8.16 -3.70
CA ILE A 7 -4.14 9.09 -4.41
C ILE A 7 -4.75 10.49 -4.44
N ASN A 8 -6.00 10.61 -4.91
CA ASN A 8 -6.67 11.91 -5.03
C ASN A 8 -6.79 12.63 -3.68
N ILE A 9 -7.13 11.90 -2.61
CA ILE A 9 -7.17 12.48 -1.25
C ILE A 9 -5.79 13.03 -0.85
N LEU A 10 -4.71 12.31 -1.13
CA LEU A 10 -3.35 12.72 -0.75
C LEU A 10 -2.79 13.85 -1.62
N THR A 11 -3.13 13.90 -2.91
CA THR A 11 -2.54 14.84 -3.87
C THR A 11 -3.35 16.11 -4.07
N SER A 12 -4.69 16.03 -4.03
CA SER A 12 -5.58 17.17 -4.31
C SER A 12 -6.58 17.45 -3.18
N SER A 13 -6.57 16.67 -2.09
CA SER A 13 -7.57 16.74 -1.01
C SER A 13 -9.02 16.58 -1.49
N GLU A 14 -9.21 16.05 -2.70
CA GLU A 14 -10.52 15.78 -3.28
C GLU A 14 -11.24 14.69 -2.49
N HIS A 15 -12.53 14.90 -2.23
CA HIS A 15 -13.39 13.94 -1.53
C HIS A 15 -12.88 13.52 -0.13
N MET A 16 -12.05 14.33 0.52
CA MET A 16 -11.58 14.03 1.88
C MET A 16 -12.72 14.13 2.89
N GLU A 17 -13.20 12.98 3.35
CA GLU A 17 -14.14 12.91 4.48
C GLU A 17 -13.46 13.34 5.79
N GLN A 18 -14.22 13.96 6.71
CA GLN A 18 -13.71 14.44 8.00
C GLN A 18 -13.00 13.34 8.82
N ARG A 19 -13.46 12.09 8.74
CA ARG A 19 -12.86 10.95 9.47
C ARG A 19 -11.41 10.65 9.07
N TYR A 20 -10.96 11.11 7.90
CA TYR A 20 -9.61 10.88 7.40
C TYR A 20 -8.67 12.06 7.63
N PHE A 21 -9.18 13.20 8.11
CA PHE A 21 -8.42 14.45 8.20
C PHE A 21 -7.08 14.31 8.93
N ILE A 22 -7.09 13.71 10.14
CA ILE A 22 -5.88 13.53 10.95
C ILE A 22 -4.87 12.64 10.24
N LEU A 23 -5.34 11.54 9.64
CA LEU A 23 -4.47 10.62 8.90
C LEU A 23 -3.82 11.32 7.70
N VAL A 24 -4.61 12.06 6.92
CA VAL A 24 -4.12 12.78 5.73
C VAL A 24 -3.10 13.84 6.13
N GLN A 25 -3.32 14.59 7.21
CA GLN A 25 -2.34 15.56 7.71
C GLN A 25 -1.00 14.89 8.08
N GLN A 26 -1.04 13.77 8.82
CA GLN A 26 0.17 13.02 9.16
C GLN A 26 0.92 12.53 7.92
N PHE A 27 0.20 12.06 6.90
CA PHE A 27 0.80 11.70 5.62
C PHE A 27 1.44 12.91 4.92
N GLN A 28 0.77 14.06 4.89
CA GLN A 28 1.33 15.28 4.29
C GLN A 28 2.59 15.76 5.02
N GLU A 29 2.64 15.66 6.35
CA GLU A 29 3.85 15.93 7.14
C GLU A 29 5.00 14.99 6.76
N LEU A 30 4.72 13.71 6.51
CA LEU A 30 5.71 12.77 6.02
C LEU A 30 6.21 13.14 4.62
N LEU A 31 5.31 13.51 3.71
CA LEU A 31 5.67 13.90 2.34
C LEU A 31 6.54 15.16 2.30
N ASN A 32 6.35 16.09 3.24
CA ASN A 32 7.09 17.36 3.31
C ASN A 32 8.48 17.26 3.98
N LYS A 33 8.97 16.06 4.30
CA LYS A 33 10.34 15.86 4.81
C LYS A 33 11.37 16.02 3.69
N SER A 34 12.66 15.99 4.05
CA SER A 34 13.80 16.17 3.14
C SER A 34 14.08 14.93 2.27
N TRP A 35 13.06 14.43 1.58
CA TRP A 35 13.15 13.35 0.59
C TRP A 35 12.30 13.68 -0.64
N GLU A 36 12.65 13.13 -1.79
CA GLU A 36 11.85 13.24 -3.00
C GLU A 36 10.87 12.08 -3.06
N VAL A 37 9.57 12.37 -3.11
CA VAL A 37 8.51 11.35 -3.10
C VAL A 37 7.67 11.47 -4.36
N LYS A 38 7.46 10.32 -5.03
CA LYS A 38 6.52 10.19 -6.15
C LYS A 38 5.38 9.27 -5.76
N ILE A 39 4.16 9.77 -5.80
CA ILE A 39 2.94 8.97 -5.64
C ILE A 39 2.40 8.65 -7.04
N SER A 40 2.23 7.37 -7.34
CA SER A 40 1.66 6.93 -8.62
C SER A 40 0.66 5.80 -8.44
N HIS A 41 -0.32 5.77 -9.35
CA HIS A 41 -1.23 4.66 -9.48
C HIS A 41 -0.52 3.45 -10.09
N ILE A 42 -0.76 2.26 -9.54
CA ILE A 42 -0.38 0.98 -10.16
C ILE A 42 -1.60 0.08 -10.17
N TYR A 43 -1.66 -0.85 -11.11
CA TYR A 43 -2.69 -1.89 -11.09
C TYR A 43 -2.56 -2.74 -9.82
N ARG A 44 -3.69 -3.22 -9.30
CA ARG A 44 -3.72 -4.08 -8.10
C ARG A 44 -2.88 -5.34 -8.29
N GLU A 45 -2.78 -5.85 -9.51
CA GLU A 45 -1.95 -6.99 -9.92
C GLU A 45 -0.45 -6.75 -9.71
N GLY A 46 -0.02 -5.48 -9.66
CA GLY A 46 1.33 -5.07 -9.30
C GLY A 46 1.49 -4.68 -7.83
N ASN A 47 0.41 -4.61 -7.04
CA ASN A 47 0.44 -4.28 -5.60
C ASN A 47 0.34 -5.54 -4.71
N LYS A 48 0.77 -6.70 -5.20
CA LYS A 48 0.47 -8.01 -4.58
C LYS A 48 1.15 -8.25 -3.24
N VAL A 49 2.38 -7.78 -3.06
CA VAL A 49 3.09 -7.90 -1.77
C VAL A 49 2.30 -7.18 -0.68
N THR A 50 1.87 -5.95 -0.95
CA THR A 50 1.04 -5.14 -0.04
C THR A 50 -0.31 -5.80 0.23
N ASP A 51 -1.00 -6.28 -0.81
CA ASP A 51 -2.31 -6.97 -0.68
C ASP A 51 -2.17 -8.25 0.15
N PHE A 52 -1.11 -9.04 -0.07
CA PHE A 52 -0.82 -10.24 0.72
C PHE A 52 -0.60 -9.92 2.20
N LEU A 53 0.26 -8.93 2.51
CA LEU A 53 0.56 -8.55 3.90
C LEU A 53 -0.67 -7.98 4.61
N ALA A 54 -1.43 -7.11 3.93
CA ALA A 54 -2.67 -6.55 4.49
C ALA A 54 -3.70 -7.65 4.80
N ASN A 55 -3.88 -8.62 3.90
CA ASN A 55 -4.77 -9.76 4.11
C ASN A 55 -4.27 -10.70 5.22
N LYS A 56 -2.96 -10.92 5.32
CA LYS A 56 -2.35 -11.76 6.35
C LYS A 56 -2.57 -11.20 7.76
N VAL A 57 -2.52 -9.86 7.91
CA VAL A 57 -2.74 -9.18 9.20
C VAL A 57 -4.22 -8.93 9.50
N HIS A 58 -5.10 -9.01 8.49
CA HIS A 58 -6.50 -8.60 8.63
C HIS A 58 -7.24 -9.22 9.83
N SER A 59 -6.95 -10.49 10.14
CA SER A 59 -7.54 -11.23 11.27
C SER A 59 -6.70 -11.22 12.55
N SER A 60 -5.55 -10.54 12.55
CA SER A 60 -4.67 -10.46 13.72
C SER A 60 -5.14 -9.40 14.71
N SER A 61 -4.64 -9.47 15.95
CA SER A 61 -4.89 -8.43 16.95
C SER A 61 -4.36 -7.08 16.46
N ILE A 62 -5.00 -5.99 16.87
CA ILE A 62 -4.49 -4.65 16.60
C ILE A 62 -3.09 -4.49 17.20
N GLY A 63 -2.15 -3.96 16.41
CA GLY A 63 -0.77 -3.82 16.83
C GLY A 63 0.20 -3.76 15.65
N TYR A 64 1.48 -3.65 15.98
CA TYR A 64 2.57 -3.80 15.03
C TYR A 64 2.89 -5.28 14.86
N HIS A 65 2.98 -5.72 13.61
CA HIS A 65 3.33 -7.09 13.24
C HIS A 65 4.52 -7.04 12.28
N ASP A 66 5.59 -7.72 12.65
CA ASP A 66 6.78 -7.88 11.80
C ASP A 66 6.69 -9.22 11.07
N PHE A 67 7.05 -9.25 9.79
CA PHE A 67 7.04 -10.45 8.97
C PHE A 67 8.40 -10.61 8.31
N GLU A 68 9.04 -11.75 8.55
CA GLU A 68 10.28 -12.08 7.89
C GLU A 68 10.02 -12.64 6.49
N VAL A 69 10.98 -12.49 5.57
CA VAL A 69 10.90 -13.05 4.21
C VAL A 69 10.78 -14.58 4.23
N SER A 70 11.25 -15.21 5.31
CA SER A 70 11.14 -16.64 5.60
C SER A 70 9.69 -17.09 5.85
N ASP A 71 8.78 -16.16 6.15
CA ASP A 71 7.37 -16.47 6.36
C ASP A 71 6.73 -16.98 5.07
N SER A 72 6.12 -18.16 5.16
CA SER A 72 5.58 -18.89 4.03
C SER A 72 4.62 -18.03 3.18
N GLY A 73 4.90 -17.99 1.87
CA GLY A 73 4.12 -17.25 0.87
C GLY A 73 4.66 -15.86 0.51
N LEU A 74 5.37 -15.17 1.41
CA LEU A 74 5.86 -13.81 1.14
C LEU A 74 7.01 -13.80 0.13
N SER A 75 7.95 -14.74 0.24
CA SER A 75 9.15 -14.80 -0.63
C SER A 75 8.79 -14.93 -2.11
N PHE A 76 7.70 -15.63 -2.44
CA PHE A 76 7.19 -15.76 -3.80
C PHE A 76 6.68 -14.44 -4.36
N TRP A 77 5.90 -13.68 -3.57
CA TRP A 77 5.39 -12.37 -3.99
C TRP A 77 6.50 -11.34 -4.14
N ILE A 78 7.50 -11.35 -3.25
CA ILE A 78 8.68 -10.49 -3.37
C ILE A 78 9.46 -10.81 -4.64
N LEU A 79 9.68 -12.10 -4.94
CA LEU A 79 10.35 -12.50 -6.19
C LEU A 79 9.60 -11.97 -7.43
N TYR A 80 8.28 -12.02 -7.42
CA TYR A 80 7.46 -11.54 -8.53
C TYR A 80 7.53 -10.02 -8.68
N ASP A 81 7.53 -9.29 -7.57
CA ASP A 81 7.69 -7.84 -7.54
C ASP A 81 9.05 -7.43 -8.12
N ILE A 82 10.13 -8.09 -7.69
CA ILE A 82 11.50 -7.87 -8.21
C ILE A 82 11.58 -8.16 -9.72
N LEU A 83 10.93 -9.21 -10.19
CA LEU A 83 10.92 -9.59 -11.61
C LEU A 83 9.93 -8.76 -12.45
N GLY A 84 9.15 -7.85 -11.84
CA GLY A 84 8.13 -7.07 -12.53
C GLY A 84 6.95 -7.89 -13.05
N ILE A 85 6.68 -9.05 -12.44
CA ILE A 85 5.62 -9.97 -12.87
C ILE A 85 4.27 -9.49 -12.32
N SER A 86 3.41 -9.02 -13.22
CA SER A 86 1.98 -8.84 -12.96
C SER A 86 1.20 -10.03 -13.50
N GLN A 87 0.41 -10.73 -12.67
CA GLN A 87 -0.50 -11.76 -13.17
C GLN A 87 -1.92 -11.22 -13.23
N THR A 88 -2.56 -11.40 -14.39
CA THR A 88 -3.99 -11.16 -14.60
C THR A 88 -4.84 -12.02 -13.65
N ARG A 89 -5.91 -11.46 -13.12
CA ARG A 89 -6.93 -12.25 -12.42
C ARG A 89 -7.77 -13.01 -13.44
N LEU A 90 -7.89 -14.32 -13.26
CA LEU A 90 -8.97 -15.09 -13.85
C LEU A 90 -10.22 -14.80 -12.99
N ILE A 91 -11.18 -14.08 -13.58
CA ILE A 91 -12.49 -13.79 -12.98
C ILE A 91 -13.46 -14.87 -13.43
#